data_AF-A0A6P3Y5P7-F1
#
_entry.id   AF-A0A6P3Y5P7-F1
#
_cell.length_a   1.000
_cell.length_b   1.000
_cell.length_c   1.000
_cell.angle_alpha   90.00
_cell.angle_beta   90.00
_cell.angle_gamma   90.00
#
_symmetry.space_group_name_H-M   'P 1'
#
loop_
_entity.id
_entity.type
_entity.pdbx_description
1 polymer ?
#
loop_
_entity_poly.entity_id
_entity_poly.type
_entity_poly.pdbx_seq_one_letter_code
_entity_poly.pdbx_strand_id
1 'polypeptide(L)' 'MANLKEQRVCLKFCFLLEKSATEAYQMLQQAFKEDAMSRIQVFEWFERFKRGEKRQA' A
#
# COMPACT_ATOMS: atom_id res chain seq x y z
N MET A 1 16.70 0.76 -4.37
CA MET A 1 15.55 1.38 -3.67
C MET A 1 14.30 0.85 -4.32
N ALA A 2 13.53 0.00 -3.63
CA ALA A 2 12.28 -0.48 -4.18
C ALA A 2 11.42 0.70 -4.62
N ASN A 3 10.91 0.63 -5.84
CA ASN A 3 10.21 1.74 -6.45
C ASN A 3 8.90 1.98 -5.67
N LEU A 4 8.77 3.12 -4.96
CA LEU A 4 7.55 3.48 -4.21
C LEU A 4 6.28 3.40 -5.08
N LYS A 5 6.43 3.59 -6.40
CA LYS A 5 5.33 3.40 -7.35
C LYS A 5 4.85 1.95 -7.40
N GLU A 6 5.75 0.97 -7.40
CA GLU A 6 5.41 -0.46 -7.40
C GLU A 6 4.68 -0.85 -6.11
N GLN A 7 5.22 -0.45 -4.95
CA GLN A 7 4.58 -0.73 -3.67
C GLN A 7 3.18 -0.10 -3.56
N ARG A 8 2.98 1.11 -4.11
CA ARG A 8 1.66 1.76 -4.17
C ARG A 8 0.68 1.00 -5.07
N VAL A 9 1.16 0.42 -6.18
CA VAL A 9 0.37 -0.46 -7.04
C VAL A 9 -0.02 -1.74 -6.27
N CYS A 10 0.91 -2.36 -5.55
CA CYS A 10 0.63 -3.51 -4.70
C CYS A 10 -0.40 -3.19 -3.59
N LEU A 11 -0.30 -2.03 -2.94
CA LEU A 11 -1.29 -1.57 -1.96
C LEU A 11 -2.67 -1.41 -2.57
N LYS A 12 -2.76 -0.79 -3.75
CA LYS A 12 -4.02 -0.61 -4.46
C LYS A 12 -4.61 -1.96 -4.87
N PHE A 13 -3.78 -2.91 -5.30
CA PHE A 13 -4.21 -4.27 -5.60
C PHE A 13 -4.77 -4.97 -4.35
N CYS A 14 -4.08 -4.89 -3.20
CA CYS A 14 -4.59 -5.44 -1.94
C CYS A 14 -5.93 -4.80 -1.53
N PHE A 15 -6.07 -3.48 -1.67
CA PHE A 15 -7.32 -2.78 -1.40
C PHE A 15 -8.48 -3.25 -2.30
N LEU A 16 -8.21 -3.47 -3.60
CA LEU A 16 -9.21 -4.00 -4.55
C LEU A 16 -9.59 -5.46 -4.26
N LEU A 17 -8.71 -6.22 -3.61
CA LEU A 17 -9.00 -7.56 -3.10
C LEU A 17 -9.67 -7.54 -1.71
N GLU A 18 -10.15 -6.37 -1.27
CA GLU A 18 -10.81 -6.15 0.02
C GLU A 18 -9.96 -6.58 1.23
N LYS A 19 -8.63 -6.61 1.07
CA LYS A 19 -7.70 -6.86 2.18
C LYS A 19 -7.73 -5.71 3.17
N SER A 20 -7.49 -6.01 4.43
CA SER A 20 -7.28 -4.97 5.45
C SER A 20 -5.92 -4.27 5.27
N ALA A 21 -5.81 -3.04 5.77
CA ALA A 21 -4.53 -2.30 5.77
C ALA A 21 -3.41 -3.06 6.52
N THR A 22 -3.78 -3.83 7.55
CA THR A 22 -2.84 -4.67 8.32
C THR A 22 -2.31 -5.83 7.49
N GLU A 23 -3.20 -6.56 6.78
CA GLU A 23 -2.76 -7.64 5.87
C GLU A 23 -1.87 -7.09 4.75
N ALA A 24 -2.27 -5.97 4.13
CA ALA A 24 -1.49 -5.35 3.06
C ALA A 24 -0.11 -4.88 3.56
N TYR A 25 -0.01 -4.37 4.79
CA TYR A 25 1.26 -4.02 5.42
C TYR A 25 2.15 -5.25 5.60
N GLN A 26 1.61 -6.36 6.10
CA GLN A 26 2.38 -7.60 6.27
C GLN A 26 2.88 -8.14 4.93
N MET A 27 2.03 -8.11 3.89
CA MET A 27 2.42 -8.53 2.54
C MET A 27 3.53 -7.66 1.95
N LEU A 28 3.45 -6.33 2.14
CA LEU A 28 4.53 -5.42 1.73
C LEU A 28 5.84 -5.69 2.48
N GLN A 29 5.78 -5.87 3.80
CA GLN A 29 6.96 -6.20 4.61
C GLN A 29 7.62 -7.51 4.15
N GLN A 30 6.83 -8.52 3.79
CA GLN A 30 7.35 -9.77 3.28
C GLN A 30 8.00 -9.63 1.88
N ALA A 31 7.41 -8.83 0.99
CA ALA A 31 7.87 -8.68 -0.38
C ALA A 31 9.09 -7.74 -0.51
N PHE A 32 9.07 -6.61 0.21
CA PHE A 32 10.05 -5.52 0.06
C PHE A 32 11.03 -5.41 1.23
N LYS A 33 10.79 -6.11 2.34
CA LYS A 33 11.67 -6.15 3.52
C LYS A 33 12.03 -4.74 4.00
N GLU A 34 13.31 -4.43 4.09
CA GLU A 34 13.84 -3.14 4.57
C GLU A 34 13.42 -1.96 3.68
N ASP A 35 13.13 -2.20 2.41
CA ASP A 35 12.64 -1.17 1.48
C ASP A 35 11.11 -0.96 1.57
N ALA A 36 10.38 -1.73 2.39
CA ALA A 36 8.93 -1.66 2.47
C ALA A 36 8.43 -0.34 3.09
N MET A 37 7.29 0.15 2.59
CA MET A 37 6.59 1.30 3.16
C MET A 37 6.31 1.09 4.65
N SER A 38 6.43 2.18 5.41
CA SER A 38 6.07 2.19 6.82
C SER A 38 4.57 1.93 7.02
N ARG A 39 4.22 1.43 8.20
CA ARG A 39 2.82 1.19 8.57
C ARG A 39 1.95 2.44 8.43
N ILE A 40 2.46 3.62 8.80
CA ILE A 40 1.73 4.88 8.70
C ILE A 40 1.37 5.17 7.23
N GLN A 41 2.33 5.06 6.32
CA GLN A 41 2.09 5.29 4.88
C GLN A 41 1.06 4.32 4.30
N VAL A 42 1.09 3.05 4.70
CA VAL A 42 0.10 2.05 4.27
C VAL A 42 -1.31 2.47 4.68
N PHE A 43 -1.50 2.86 5.95
CA PHE A 43 -2.80 3.26 6.46
C PHE A 43 -3.31 4.55 5.80
N GLU A 44 -2.44 5.54 5.60
CA GLU A 44 -2.80 6.76 4.86
C GLU A 44 -3.27 6.46 3.43
N TRP A 45 -2.58 5.57 2.71
CA TRP A 45 -3.00 5.17 1.36
C TRP A 45 -4.36 4.48 1.37
N PHE A 46 -4.60 3.59 2.35
CA PHE A 46 -5.89 2.93 2.50
C PHE A 46 -7.03 3.92 2.76
N GLU A 47 -6.83 4.91 3.62
CA GLU A 47 -7.82 5.97 3.84
C GLU A 47 -8.08 6.81 2.58
N ARG A 48 -7.04 7.10 1.78
CA ARG A 48 -7.20 7.78 0.49
C ARG A 48 -7.98 6.95 -0.53
N PHE A 49 -7.73 5.64 -0.58
CA PHE A 49 -8.46 4.74 -1.47
C PHE A 49 -9.95 4.67 -1.10
N LYS A 50 -10.28 4.62 0.20
CA LYS A 50 -11.67 4.69 0.68
C LYS A 50 -12.36 6.00 0.29
N ARG A 51 -11.63 7.12 0.33
CA ARG A 51 -12.13 8.45 -0.08
C ARG A 51 -12.28 8.59 -1.60
N GLY A 52 -11.85 7.59 -2.39
CA GLY A 52 -11.90 7.64 -3.84
C GLY A 52 -10.91 8.64 -4.47
N GLU A 53 -9.89 9.07 -3.72
CA GLU A 53 -8.91 10.05 -4.18
C GLU A 53 -8.01 9.43 -5.26
N LYS A 54 -8.34 9.71 -6.53
CA LYS A 54 -7.48 9.39 -7.67
C LYS A 54 -6.47 10.51 -7.88
N ARG A 55 -5.29 10.43 -7.29
CA ARG A 55 -4.11 11.14 -7.83
C ARG A 55 -3.25 10.16 -8.62
N GLN A 56 -3.48 10.13 -9.93
CA GLN A 56 -2.50 9.65 -10.88
C GLN A 56 -1.54 10.80 -11.19
N ALA A 57 -0.35 10.74 -10.60
CA ALA A 57 0.88 11.39 -11.04
C ALA A 57 2.05 10.59 -10.44
#